data_AF-A0A537GWZ2-F1
#
_entry.id   AF-A0A537GWZ2-F1
#
_cell.length_a   1.000
_cell.length_b   1.000
_cell.length_c   1.000
_cell.angle_alpha   90.00
_cell.angle_beta   90.00
_cell.angle_gamma   90.00
#
_symmetry.space_group_name_H-M   'P 1'
#
loop_
_entity.id
_entity.type
_entity.pdbx_description
1 polymer ?
#
loop_
_entity_poly.entity_id
_entity_poly.type
_entity_poly.pdbx_seq_one_letter_code
_entity_poly.pdbx_strand_id
1 'polypeptide(L)' 'MQLATLPRPHFVIDFPQAVDLSSRPNRHRRFEKAKPLLRRDLENVARYFSQYDIDIDALAECDRLTTKFEREHLD' A
#
# COMPACT_ATOMS: atom_id res chain seq x y z
N MET A 1 -35.74 -8.34 10.72
CA MET A 1 -34.62 -9.28 10.98
C MET A 1 -33.48 -8.87 10.07
N GLN A 2 -32.49 -8.14 10.57
CA GLN A 2 -31.34 -7.66 9.79
C GLN A 2 -30.29 -8.77 9.75
N LEU A 3 -30.00 -9.31 8.57
CA LEU A 3 -28.86 -10.19 8.35
C LEU A 3 -27.59 -9.33 8.52
N ALA A 4 -26.88 -9.51 9.62
CA ALA A 4 -25.54 -8.96 9.78
C ALA A 4 -24.65 -9.60 8.70
N THR A 5 -24.34 -8.84 7.65
CA THR A 5 -23.38 -9.25 6.63
C THR A 5 -22.00 -9.31 7.26
N LEU A 6 -21.50 -10.53 7.45
CA LEU A 6 -20.10 -10.75 7.81
C LEU A 6 -19.19 -10.07 6.76
N PRO A 7 -18.10 -9.41 7.18
CA PRO A 7 -17.15 -8.82 6.24
C PRO A 7 -16.62 -9.93 5.32
N ARG A 8 -16.74 -9.72 4.01
CA ARG A 8 -16.21 -10.66 3.02
C ARG A 8 -14.69 -10.51 2.99
N PRO A 9 -13.92 -11.60 2.86
CA PRO A 9 -12.48 -11.52 2.73
C PRO A 9 -12.11 -10.78 1.43
N HIS A 10 -11.14 -9.89 1.52
CA HIS A 10 -10.52 -9.23 0.38
C HIS A 10 -9.16 -9.87 0.10
N PHE A 11 -8.91 -10.22 -1.17
CA PHE A 11 -7.64 -10.75 -1.64
C PHE A 11 -7.01 -9.75 -2.60
N VAL A 12 -5.70 -9.51 -2.44
CA VAL A 12 -4.89 -8.79 -3.44
C VAL A 12 -4.20 -9.85 -4.29
N ILE A 13 -4.34 -9.74 -5.61
CA ILE A 13 -3.82 -10.69 -6.61
C ILE A 13 -2.91 -9.97 -7.61
N ASP A 14 -2.28 -10.73 -8.51
CA ASP A 14 -1.47 -10.23 -9.63
C ASP A 14 -0.26 -9.37 -9.23
N PHE A 15 0.81 -10.06 -8.82
CA PHE A 15 2.08 -9.47 -8.39
C PHE A 15 3.27 -9.60 -9.38
N PRO A 16 3.13 -9.79 -10.72
CA PRO A 16 4.31 -9.92 -11.58
C PRO A 16 5.19 -8.65 -11.61
N GLN A 17 4.62 -7.49 -11.31
CA GLN A 17 5.29 -6.20 -11.21
C GLN A 17 5.72 -5.80 -9.77
N ALA A 18 5.52 -6.67 -8.78
CA ALA A 18 5.83 -6.32 -7.40
C ALA A 18 7.33 -6.12 -7.19
N VAL A 19 7.68 -5.05 -6.45
CA VAL A 19 9.08 -4.81 -6.09
C VAL A 19 9.46 -5.68 -4.91
N ASP A 20 10.41 -6.60 -5.13
CA ASP A 20 10.95 -7.45 -4.08
C ASP A 20 11.96 -6.70 -3.19
N LEU A 21 11.61 -6.54 -1.92
CA LEU A 21 12.41 -5.89 -0.86
C LEU A 21 13.02 -6.88 0.14
N SER A 22 12.91 -8.20 -0.10
CA SER A 22 13.42 -9.23 0.81
C SER A 22 14.96 -9.26 0.87
N SER A 23 15.64 -8.91 -0.22
CA SER A 23 17.10 -8.89 -0.33
C SER A 23 17.74 -7.75 0.46
N ARG A 24 18.43 -8.07 1.57
CA ARG A 24 19.06 -7.09 2.47
C ARG A 24 20.08 -6.15 1.78
N PRO A 25 21.03 -6.61 0.93
CA PRO A 25 22.12 -5.76 0.45
C PRO A 25 21.69 -4.54 -0.36
N ASN A 26 20.54 -4.62 -1.05
CA ASN A 26 20.04 -3.56 -1.92
C ASN A 26 18.70 -2.99 -1.47
N ARG A 27 18.23 -3.37 -0.26
CA ARG A 27 16.87 -3.05 0.19
C ARG A 27 16.62 -1.54 0.20
N HIS A 28 17.52 -0.76 0.78
CA HIS A 28 17.38 0.70 0.85
C HIS A 28 17.21 1.32 -0.55
N ARG A 29 18.12 1.01 -1.48
CA ARG A 29 18.07 1.53 -2.85
C ARG A 29 16.82 1.09 -3.62
N ARG A 30 16.38 -0.16 -3.43
CA ARG A 30 15.14 -0.67 -4.06
C ARG A 30 13.91 0.00 -3.47
N PHE A 31 13.92 0.23 -2.16
CA PHE A 31 12.82 0.88 -1.45
C PHE A 31 12.63 2.34 -1.91
N GLU A 32 13.71 3.12 -2.00
CA GLU A 32 13.65 4.49 -2.54
C GLU A 32 13.04 4.54 -3.94
N LYS A 33 13.42 3.59 -4.81
CA LYS A 33 12.84 3.47 -6.16
C LYS A 33 11.37 3.01 -6.15
N ALA A 34 10.93 2.32 -5.10
CA ALA A 34 9.57 1.81 -4.98
C ALA A 34 8.59 2.85 -4.40
N LYS A 35 9.06 3.86 -3.66
CA LYS A 35 8.20 4.91 -3.07
C LYS A 35 7.23 5.55 -4.08
N PRO A 36 7.64 5.94 -5.30
CA PRO A 36 6.70 6.49 -6.28
C PRO A 36 5.66 5.47 -6.78
N LEU A 37 6.01 4.18 -6.82
CA LEU A 37 5.09 3.11 -7.21
C LEU A 37 4.04 2.86 -6.12
N LEU A 38 4.48 2.82 -4.85
CA LEU A 38 3.58 2.71 -3.70
C LEU A 38 2.59 3.87 -3.68
N ARG A 39 3.08 5.10 -3.85
CA ARG A 39 2.23 6.29 -3.92
C ARG A 39 1.18 6.18 -5.03
N ARG A 40 1.60 5.79 -6.24
CA ARG A 40 0.69 5.58 -7.37
C ARG A 40 -0.39 4.54 -7.06
N ASP A 41 -0.01 3.43 -6.44
CA ASP A 41 -0.95 2.36 -6.10
C ASP A 41 -1.96 2.84 -5.04
N LEU A 42 -1.53 3.60 -4.04
CA LEU A 42 -2.42 4.23 -3.04
C LEU A 42 -3.36 5.27 -3.66
N GLU A 43 -2.86 6.14 -4.55
CA GLU A 43 -3.68 7.12 -5.27
C GLU A 43 -4.74 6.43 -6.14
N ASN A 44 -4.41 5.29 -6.76
CA ASN A 44 -5.36 4.51 -7.54
C ASN A 44 -6.44 3.86 -6.66
N VAL A 45 -6.06 3.32 -5.50
CA VAL A 45 -7.01 2.78 -4.51
C VAL A 45 -7.92 3.89 -3.99
N ALA A 46 -7.37 5.04 -3.63
CA ALA A 46 -8.15 6.20 -3.18
C ALA A 46 -9.14 6.67 -4.25
N ARG A 47 -8.71 6.79 -5.51
CA ARG A 47 -9.59 7.12 -6.65
C ARG A 47 -10.69 6.09 -6.85
N TYR A 48 -10.40 4.80 -6.65
CA TYR A 48 -11.43 3.77 -6.71
C TYR A 48 -12.46 3.95 -5.59
N PHE A 49 -12.04 4.28 -4.37
CA PHE A 49 -12.97 4.44 -3.25
C PHE A 49 -13.75 5.77 -3.28
N SER A 50 -13.21 6.81 -3.91
CA SER A 50 -13.90 8.10 -4.02
C SER A 50 -15.21 8.02 -4.81
N GLN A 51 -15.39 7.01 -5.68
CA GLN A 51 -16.67 6.78 -6.37
C GLN A 51 -17.79 6.31 -5.42
N TYR A 52 -17.45 5.92 -4.19
CA TYR A 52 -18.36 5.47 -3.14
C TYR A 52 -18.42 6.45 -1.97
N ASP A 53 -18.02 7.71 -2.17
CA ASP A 53 -17.93 8.76 -1.14
C ASP A 53 -17.02 8.39 0.05
N ILE A 54 -16.08 7.47 -0.17
CA ILE A 54 -15.05 7.11 0.81
C ILE A 54 -13.77 7.88 0.44
N ASP A 55 -13.39 8.82 1.30
CA ASP A 55 -12.16 9.59 1.12
C ASP A 55 -10.98 8.91 1.81
N ILE A 56 -9.86 8.81 1.10
CA ILE A 56 -8.62 8.19 1.56
C ILE A 56 -7.49 9.16 1.25
N ASP A 57 -6.81 9.63 2.30
CA ASP A 57 -5.59 10.42 2.15
C ASP A 57 -4.41 9.51 1.74
N ALA A 58 -4.27 9.32 0.43
CA ALA A 58 -3.21 8.49 -0.15
C ALA A 58 -1.80 8.99 0.20
N LEU A 59 -1.62 10.30 0.40
CA LEU A 59 -0.30 10.86 0.72
C LEU A 59 0.06 10.55 2.17
N ALA A 60 -0.86 10.81 3.10
CA ALA A 60 -0.65 10.48 4.51
C ALA A 60 -0.44 8.98 4.73
N GLU A 61 -1.19 8.13 4.03
CA GLU A 61 -0.99 6.68 4.09
C GLU A 61 0.35 6.25 3.49
N CYS A 62 0.80 6.90 2.41
CA CYS A 62 2.12 6.65 1.84
C CYS A 62 3.22 6.98 2.86
N ASP A 63 3.18 8.16 3.46
CA ASP A 63 4.15 8.61 4.46
C ASP A 63 4.17 7.70 5.69
N ARG A 64 2.99 7.27 6.16
CA ARG A 64 2.85 6.34 7.28
C ARG A 64 3.49 4.99 6.99
N LEU A 65 3.23 4.44 5.79
CA LEU A 65 3.78 3.14 5.38
C LEU A 65 5.29 3.22 5.14
N THR A 66 5.79 4.31 4.55
CA THR A 66 7.23 4.45 4.29
C THR A 66 8.02 4.63 5.58
N THR A 67 7.54 5.49 6.48
CA THR A 67 8.16 5.69 7.80
C THR A 67 8.20 4.40 8.61
N LYS A 68 7.10 3.62 8.58
CA LYS A 68 7.05 2.33 9.26
C LYS A 68 8.09 1.35 8.71
N PHE A 69 8.19 1.23 7.39
CA PHE A 69 9.13 0.32 6.75
C PHE A 69 10.59 0.69 7.03
N GLU A 70 10.94 1.99 6.97
CA GLU A 70 12.28 2.48 7.28
C GLU A 70 12.70 2.10 8.70
N ARG A 71 11.86 2.42 9.68
CA ARG A 71 12.09 2.10 11.09
C ARG A 71 12.26 0.60 11.36
N GLU A 72 11.58 -0.26 10.62
CA GLU A 72 11.59 -1.71 10.88
C GLU A 72 12.70 -2.45 10.13
N HIS A 73 13.26 -1.87 9.07
CA HIS A 73 14.09 -2.62 8.11
C HIS A 73 15.33 -1.90 7.57
N LEU A 74 15.46 -0.60 7.79
CA LEU A 74 16.54 0.24 7.26
C LEU A 74 17.34 0.96 8.35
N ASP A 75 16.73 1.24 9.50
CA ASP A 75 17.42 1.60 10.76
C ASP A 75 18.06 0.37 11.42
#